data_AF-A0A945BY14-F1
#
_entry.id   AF-A0A945BY14-F1
#
_cell.length_a   1.000
_cell.length_b   1.000
_cell.length_c   1.000
_cell.angle_alpha   90.00
_cell.angle_beta   90.00
_cell.angle_gamma   90.00
#
_symmetry.space_group_name_H-M   'P 1'
#
loop_
_entity.id
_entity.type
_entity.pdbx_description
1 polymer ?
#
loop_
_entity_poly.entity_id
_entity_poly.type
_entity_poly.pdbx_seq_one_letter_code
_entity_poly.pdbx_strand_id
1 'polypeptide(L)'
;MKNFGPLVDVPVLLITFYFIIKYKLEISNLFLRIPLPNFLVYLISSLPFIIFEENINCGAFNCNHTILPFTLPFLLIYMTIIWFFYIKIKPKNIKLFITIFCLIGVLFEIFLGVSNVEFRQLPIFWFVFIGIWVGISYAYLMVVPLTILEMKKNKK
;
A
#
# COMPACT_ATOMS: atom_id res chain seq x y z
N MET A 1 -11.14 9.05 20.63
CA MET A 1 -11.41 7.60 20.47
C MET A 1 -10.13 6.88 20.85
N LYS A 2 -10.22 5.75 21.58
CA LYS A 2 -9.04 5.04 22.14
C LYS A 2 -8.06 4.69 21.03
N ASN A 3 -6.79 5.05 21.21
CA ASN A 3 -5.66 4.58 20.41
C ASN A 3 -5.63 3.07 20.56
N PHE A 4 -6.15 2.37 19.56
CA PHE A 4 -5.97 0.95 19.47
C PHE A 4 -4.51 0.77 19.04
N GLY A 5 -3.68 0.17 19.90
CA GLY A 5 -2.26 -0.01 19.60
C GLY A 5 -2.02 -1.07 18.52
N PRO A 6 -0.75 -1.45 18.27
CA PRO A 6 -0.36 -2.40 17.22
C PRO A 6 -1.14 -3.72 17.25
N LEU A 7 -1.63 -4.13 18.43
CA LEU A 7 -2.44 -5.32 18.66
C LEU A 7 -3.80 -5.33 17.94
N VAL A 8 -4.31 -4.18 17.51
CA VAL A 8 -5.60 -4.06 16.82
C VAL A 8 -5.40 -3.58 15.39
N ASP A 9 -4.47 -2.65 15.18
CA ASP A 9 -4.10 -2.16 13.85
C ASP A 9 -3.64 -3.31 12.95
N VAL A 10 -2.82 -4.21 13.50
CA VAL A 10 -2.30 -5.39 12.79
C VAL A 10 -3.39 -6.34 12.30
N PRO A 11 -4.28 -6.84 13.17
CA PRO A 11 -5.43 -7.61 12.74
C PRO A 11 -6.34 -6.89 11.74
N VAL A 12 -6.61 -5.59 11.94
CA VAL A 12 -7.52 -4.84 11.06
C VAL A 12 -6.96 -4.78 9.64
N LEU A 13 -5.68 -4.41 9.46
CA LEU A 13 -5.06 -4.40 8.13
C LEU A 13 -5.01 -5.81 7.51
N LEU A 14 -4.70 -6.83 8.31
CA LEU A 14 -4.63 -8.21 7.82
C LEU A 14 -5.99 -8.71 7.31
N ILE A 15 -7.05 -8.46 8.08
CA ILE A 15 -8.42 -8.85 7.72
C ILE A 15 -8.87 -8.13 6.46
N THR A 16 -8.64 -6.82 6.37
CA THR A 16 -9.03 -6.04 5.19
C THR A 16 -8.18 -6.41 3.99
N PHE A 17 -6.88 -6.67 4.16
CA PHE A 17 -6.00 -7.15 3.10
C PHE A 17 -6.47 -8.51 2.57
N TYR A 18 -6.88 -9.42 3.45
CA TYR A 18 -7.48 -10.69 3.04
C TYR A 18 -8.71 -10.47 2.16
N PHE A 19 -9.61 -9.56 2.56
CA PHE A 19 -10.77 -9.20 1.75
C PHE A 19 -10.40 -8.59 0.40
N ILE A 20 -9.38 -7.73 0.34
CA ILE A 20 -8.88 -7.19 -0.92
C ILE A 20 -8.36 -8.30 -1.82
N ILE A 21 -7.52 -9.21 -1.30
CA ILE A 21 -6.98 -10.32 -2.09
C ILE A 21 -8.11 -11.20 -2.63
N LYS A 22 -9.13 -11.45 -1.82
CA LYS A 22 -10.30 -12.26 -2.18
C LYS A 22 -11.18 -11.59 -3.23
N TYR A 23 -11.44 -10.29 -3.10
CA TYR A 23 -12.39 -9.54 -3.93
C TYR A 23 -11.75 -8.56 -4.93
N LYS A 24 -10.43 -8.69 -5.18
CA LYS A 24 -9.70 -7.75 -6.03
C LYS A 24 -10.27 -7.62 -7.43
N LEU A 25 -10.81 -8.70 -8.02
CA LEU A 25 -11.35 -8.67 -9.38
C LEU A 25 -12.65 -7.88 -9.44
N GLU A 26 -13.53 -8.08 -8.47
CA GLU A 26 -14.78 -7.36 -8.30
C GLU A 26 -14.52 -5.88 -8.06
N ILE A 27 -13.59 -5.56 -7.16
CA ILE A 27 -13.20 -4.18 -6.86
C ILE A 27 -12.56 -3.52 -8.10
N SER A 28 -11.62 -4.18 -8.77
CA SER A 28 -11.00 -3.67 -10.00
C SER A 28 -12.04 -3.43 -11.10
N ASN A 29 -13.05 -4.30 -11.23
CA ASN A 29 -14.13 -4.12 -12.20
C ASN A 29 -14.97 -2.86 -11.93
N LEU A 30 -15.14 -2.44 -10.68
CA LEU A 30 -15.83 -1.18 -10.37
C LEU A 30 -15.07 0.02 -10.93
N PHE A 31 -13.75 0.08 -10.72
CA PHE A 31 -12.90 1.16 -11.24
C PHE A 31 -12.77 1.15 -12.76
N LEU A 32 -12.81 -0.03 -13.39
CA LEU A 32 -12.74 -0.14 -14.85
C LEU A 32 -13.94 0.48 -15.58
N ARG A 33 -15.06 0.71 -14.90
CA ARG A 33 -16.24 1.38 -15.46
C ARG A 33 -16.05 2.89 -15.61
N ILE A 34 -15.04 3.46 -14.95
CA ILE A 34 -14.78 4.90 -14.98
C ILE A 34 -14.06 5.23 -16.30
N PRO A 35 -14.61 6.14 -17.14
CA PRO A 35 -14.06 6.47 -18.45
C PRO A 35 -12.86 7.43 -18.34
N LEU A 36 -11.78 6.96 -17.70
CA LEU A 36 -10.55 7.73 -17.49
C LEU A 36 -9.32 7.02 -18.09
N PRO A 37 -8.26 7.79 -18.42
CA PRO A 37 -6.95 7.25 -18.80
C PRO A 37 -6.43 6.21 -17.81
N ASN A 38 -5.67 5.22 -18.30
CA ASN A 38 -5.18 4.10 -17.49
C ASN A 38 -4.38 4.55 -16.25
N PHE A 39 -3.56 5.58 -16.41
CA PHE A 39 -2.78 6.16 -15.31
C PHE A 39 -3.68 6.74 -14.21
N LEU A 40 -4.71 7.50 -14.60
CA LEU A 40 -5.64 8.11 -13.65
C LEU A 40 -6.50 7.07 -12.95
N VAL A 41 -7.02 6.06 -13.67
CA VAL A 41 -7.76 4.95 -13.04
C VAL A 41 -6.86 4.22 -12.03
N TYR A 42 -5.60 3.98 -12.38
CA TYR A 42 -4.63 3.34 -11.49
C TYR A 42 -4.43 4.16 -10.20
N LEU A 43 -4.12 5.46 -10.30
CA LEU A 43 -3.91 6.31 -9.11
C LEU A 43 -5.18 6.51 -8.28
N ILE A 44 -6.32 6.75 -8.92
CA ILE A 44 -7.59 6.91 -8.20
C ILE A 44 -7.96 5.62 -7.48
N SER A 45 -7.69 4.46 -8.09
CA SER A 45 -7.94 3.19 -7.43
C SER A 45 -7.03 2.93 -6.23
N SER A 46 -5.84 3.56 -6.13
CA SER A 46 -4.99 3.42 -4.95
C SER A 46 -5.42 4.31 -3.79
N LEU A 47 -6.10 5.43 -4.06
CA LEU A 47 -6.46 6.43 -3.04
C LEU A 47 -7.27 5.87 -1.86
N PRO A 48 -8.35 5.08 -2.05
CA PRO A 48 -9.10 4.52 -0.92
C PRO A 48 -8.24 3.63 -0.03
N PHE A 49 -7.29 2.91 -0.62
CA PHE A 49 -6.39 2.03 0.12
C PHE A 49 -5.35 2.82 0.89
N ILE A 50 -4.79 3.89 0.29
CA ILE A 50 -3.87 4.80 0.99
C ILE A 50 -4.58 5.44 2.18
N ILE A 51 -5.75 6.04 1.98
CA ILE A 51 -6.49 6.72 3.05
C ILE A 51 -6.84 5.74 4.17
N PHE A 52 -7.25 4.51 3.83
CA PHE A 52 -7.61 3.51 4.83
C PHE A 52 -6.41 3.02 5.64
N GLU A 53 -5.31 2.69 4.97
CA GLU A 53 -4.08 2.23 5.61
C GLU A 53 -3.48 3.33 6.50
N GLU A 54 -3.49 4.57 6.04
CA GLU A 54 -3.07 5.73 6.81
C GLU A 54 -3.97 6.00 8.01
N ASN A 55 -5.29 5.81 7.89
CA ASN A 55 -6.17 5.92 9.06
C ASN A 55 -5.88 4.86 10.13
N ILE A 56 -5.38 3.69 9.74
CA ILE A 56 -4.92 2.67 10.69
C ILE A 56 -3.60 3.12 11.33
N ASN A 57 -2.61 3.51 10.53
CA ASN A 57 -1.29 3.97 11.03
C ASN A 57 -1.39 5.22 11.92
N CYS A 58 -2.16 6.21 11.49
CA CYS A 58 -2.31 7.50 12.16
C CYS A 58 -3.24 7.46 13.38
N GLY A 59 -4.04 6.40 13.55
CA GLY A 59 -4.85 6.17 14.75
C GLY A 59 -3.99 6.11 16.03
N ALA A 60 -2.74 5.68 15.92
CA ALA A 60 -1.77 5.67 17.00
C ALA A 60 -1.14 7.05 17.31
N PHE A 61 -1.09 7.95 16.32
CA PHE A 61 -0.39 9.26 16.39
C PHE A 61 -1.33 10.48 16.39
N ASN A 62 -2.62 10.29 16.66
CA ASN A 62 -3.59 11.38 16.84
C ASN A 62 -3.82 12.25 15.58
N CYS A 63 -3.68 11.71 14.36
CA CYS A 63 -3.96 12.48 13.12
C CYS A 63 -5.47 12.58 12.80
N ASN A 64 -6.34 12.39 13.80
CA ASN A 64 -7.82 12.45 13.72
C ASN A 64 -8.38 13.79 13.21
N HIS A 65 -7.53 14.80 13.00
CA HIS A 65 -7.93 16.14 12.54
C HIS A 65 -7.51 16.44 11.09
N THR A 66 -6.80 15.55 10.42
CA THR A 66 -6.32 15.75 9.04
C THR A 66 -7.05 14.83 8.07
N ILE A 67 -7.88 15.41 7.21
CA ILE A 67 -8.63 14.70 6.16
C ILE A 67 -7.67 14.06 5.13
N LEU A 68 -6.48 14.63 4.95
CA LEU A 68 -5.44 14.15 4.04
C LEU A 68 -4.20 13.79 4.87
N PRO A 69 -3.73 12.53 4.82
CA PRO A 69 -2.53 12.13 5.54
C PRO A 69 -1.29 12.80 4.92
N PHE A 70 -0.34 13.21 5.77
CA PHE A 70 0.88 13.91 5.32
C PHE A 70 1.76 13.05 4.40
N THR A 71 1.66 11.74 4.52
CA THR A 71 2.34 10.73 3.69
C THR A 71 1.69 10.54 2.32
N LEU A 72 0.48 11.05 2.08
CA LEU A 72 -0.25 10.87 0.82
C LEU A 72 0.56 11.29 -0.41
N PRO A 73 1.22 12.46 -0.45
CA PRO A 73 2.03 12.86 -1.62
C PRO A 73 3.17 11.86 -1.89
N PHE A 74 3.83 11.37 -0.84
CA PHE A 74 4.91 10.40 -0.96
C PHE A 74 4.41 9.05 -1.49
N LEU A 75 3.27 8.57 -0.97
CA LEU A 75 2.64 7.33 -1.45
C LEU A 75 2.14 7.46 -2.89
N LEU A 76 1.63 8.61 -3.30
CA LEU A 76 1.26 8.86 -4.70
C LEU A 76 2.48 8.89 -5.63
N ILE A 77 3.59 9.47 -5.20
CA ILE A 77 4.87 9.41 -5.94
C ILE A 77 5.32 7.95 -6.07
N TYR A 78 5.29 7.20 -4.98
CA TYR A 78 5.63 5.77 -4.97
C TYR A 78 4.75 4.97 -5.94
N MET A 79 3.43 5.17 -5.90
CA MET A 79 2.50 4.54 -6.84
C MET A 79 2.76 4.94 -8.29
N THR A 80 3.15 6.20 -8.55
CA THR A 80 3.53 6.68 -9.88
C THR A 80 4.78 6.00 -10.40
N ILE A 81 5.80 5.82 -9.54
CA ILE A 81 7.03 5.08 -9.86
C ILE A 81 6.68 3.64 -10.25
N ILE A 82 5.85 2.96 -9.45
CA ILE A 82 5.40 1.59 -9.74
C ILE A 82 4.69 1.52 -11.09
N TRP A 83 3.79 2.45 -11.39
CA TRP A 83 3.10 2.51 -12.66
C TRP A 83 4.08 2.61 -13.83
N PHE A 84 5.06 3.51 -13.72
CA PHE A 84 6.09 3.69 -14.75
C PHE A 84 6.87 2.39 -14.98
N PHE A 85 7.34 1.74 -13.91
CA PHE A 85 8.05 0.47 -14.01
C PHE A 85 7.18 -0.65 -14.58
N TYR A 86 5.90 -0.71 -14.20
CA TYR A 86 4.97 -1.71 -14.73
C TYR A 86 4.79 -1.58 -16.24
N ILE A 87 4.60 -0.36 -16.75
CA ILE A 87 4.43 -0.10 -18.18
C ILE A 87 5.71 -0.36 -18.98
N LYS A 88 6.88 -0.05 -18.40
CA LYS A 88 8.19 -0.24 -19.04
C LYS A 88 8.63 -1.70 -19.07
N ILE A 89 8.56 -2.40 -17.94
CA ILE A 89 9.05 -3.78 -17.79
C ILE A 89 8.01 -4.79 -18.26
N LYS A 90 6.72 -4.47 -18.13
CA LYS A 90 5.59 -5.36 -18.47
C LYS A 90 5.75 -6.75 -17.83
N PRO A 91 5.82 -6.83 -16.49
CA PRO A 91 6.12 -8.08 -15.78
C PRO A 91 5.15 -9.20 -16.17
N LYS A 92 5.68 -10.43 -16.33
CA LYS A 92 4.87 -11.63 -16.58
C LYS A 92 4.17 -12.13 -15.32
N ASN A 93 4.76 -11.90 -14.14
CA ASN A 93 4.24 -12.33 -12.86
C ASN A 93 4.03 -11.11 -11.95
N ILE A 94 2.76 -10.70 -11.79
CA ILE A 94 2.40 -9.53 -10.98
C ILE A 94 2.65 -9.77 -9.49
N LYS A 95 2.46 -11.00 -9.00
CA LYS A 95 2.73 -11.31 -7.58
C LYS A 95 4.20 -11.05 -7.25
N LEU A 96 5.11 -11.55 -8.09
CA LEU A 96 6.54 -11.31 -7.93
C LEU A 96 6.88 -9.81 -8.02
N PHE A 97 6.27 -9.10 -8.97
CA PHE A 97 6.45 -7.65 -9.11
C PHE A 97 6.03 -6.90 -7.85
N ILE A 98 4.86 -7.21 -7.28
CA ILE A 98 4.40 -6.67 -5.99
C ILE A 98 5.41 -6.99 -4.88
N THR A 99 5.82 -8.25 -4.76
CA THR A 99 6.78 -8.67 -3.72
C THR A 99 8.08 -7.88 -3.78
N ILE A 100 8.62 -7.64 -4.97
CA ILE A 100 9.85 -6.83 -5.13
C ILE A 100 9.63 -5.40 -4.63
N PHE A 101 8.54 -4.75 -5.02
CA PHE A 101 8.26 -3.38 -4.59
C PHE A 101 7.93 -3.29 -3.10
N CYS A 102 7.28 -4.30 -2.51
CA CYS A 102 7.11 -4.42 -1.07
C CYS A 102 8.46 -4.51 -0.35
N LEU A 103 9.38 -5.34 -0.83
CA LEU A 103 10.73 -5.44 -0.25
C LEU A 103 11.49 -4.12 -0.34
N ILE A 104 11.39 -3.41 -1.47
CA ILE A 104 11.98 -2.07 -1.62
C ILE A 104 11.36 -1.09 -0.61
N GLY A 105 10.04 -1.12 -0.44
CA GLY A 105 9.33 -0.29 0.55
C GLY A 105 9.78 -0.58 1.98
N VAL A 106 9.87 -1.86 2.35
CA VAL A 106 10.38 -2.28 3.68
C VAL A 106 11.81 -1.80 3.91
N LEU A 107 12.70 -1.97 2.92
CA LEU A 107 14.08 -1.48 3.04
C LEU A 107 14.14 0.05 3.19
N PHE A 108 13.28 0.78 2.48
CA PHE A 108 13.18 2.23 2.59
C PHE A 108 12.70 2.66 3.99
N GLU A 109 11.65 2.03 4.52
CA GLU A 109 11.16 2.31 5.88
C GLU A 109 12.19 1.97 6.95
N ILE A 110 12.91 0.85 6.81
CA ILE A 110 14.00 0.50 7.74
C ILE A 110 15.12 1.54 7.64
N PHE A 111 15.48 2.00 6.44
CA PHE A 111 16.50 3.03 6.26
C PHE A 111 16.12 4.37 6.92
N LEU A 112 14.87 4.81 6.74
CA LEU A 112 14.32 5.99 7.42
C LEU A 112 14.23 5.79 8.94
N GLY A 113 13.78 4.61 9.36
CA GLY A 113 13.70 4.21 10.76
C GLY A 113 15.08 4.28 11.42
N VAL A 114 16.09 3.59 10.89
CA VAL A 114 17.47 3.61 11.42
C VAL A 114 18.07 5.02 11.42
N SER A 115 17.58 5.94 10.59
CA SER A 115 18.01 7.35 10.65
C SER A 115 17.47 8.08 11.90
N ASN A 116 16.43 7.56 12.56
CA ASN A 116 15.87 8.07 13.82
C ASN A 116 16.48 7.37 15.05
N VAL A 117 16.85 8.16 16.05
CA VAL A 117 17.55 7.68 17.27
C VAL A 117 16.69 6.71 18.08
N GLU A 118 15.38 6.96 18.17
CA GLU A 118 14.44 6.12 18.92
C GLU A 118 14.26 4.73 18.28
N PHE A 119 14.26 4.66 16.95
CA PHE A 119 14.08 3.40 16.22
C PHE A 119 15.31 2.48 16.35
N ARG A 120 16.52 3.05 16.52
CA ARG A 120 17.74 2.27 16.78
C ARG A 120 17.73 1.56 18.12
N GLN A 121 16.90 2.01 19.06
CA GLN A 121 16.81 1.44 20.41
C GLN A 121 15.80 0.28 20.47
N LEU A 122 15.03 0.04 19.39
CA LEU A 122 14.07 -1.05 19.35
C LEU A 122 14.77 -2.43 19.30
N PRO A 123 14.26 -3.44 20.03
CA PRO A 123 14.75 -4.81 19.93
C PRO A 123 14.64 -5.36 18.50
N ILE A 124 15.58 -6.23 18.10
CA ILE A 124 15.67 -6.76 16.72
C ILE A 124 14.38 -7.43 16.23
N PHE A 125 13.63 -8.06 17.14
CA PHE A 125 12.33 -8.68 16.87
C PHE A 125 11.29 -7.69 16.31
N TRP A 126 11.31 -6.43 16.76
CA TRP A 126 10.40 -5.40 16.27
C TRP A 126 10.64 -5.08 14.78
N PHE A 127 11.86 -5.21 14.28
CA PHE A 127 12.15 -5.01 12.85
C PHE A 127 11.48 -6.07 11.98
N VAL A 128 11.38 -7.31 12.45
CA VAL A 128 10.67 -8.38 11.72
C VAL A 128 9.17 -8.07 11.67
N PHE A 129 8.60 -7.69 12.81
CA PHE A 129 7.18 -7.35 12.90
C PHE A 129 6.82 -6.14 12.03
N ILE A 130 7.61 -5.06 12.13
CA ILE A 130 7.44 -3.85 11.32
C ILE A 130 7.67 -4.17 9.85
N GLY A 131 8.67 -4.98 9.49
CA GLY A 131 8.91 -5.38 8.11
C GLY A 131 7.73 -6.13 7.48
N ILE A 132 7.10 -7.05 8.24
CA ILE A 132 5.89 -7.76 7.78
C ILE A 132 4.73 -6.78 7.62
N TRP A 133 4.50 -5.92 8.62
CA TRP A 133 3.46 -4.89 8.61
C TRP A 133 3.58 -3.98 7.38
N VAL A 134 4.75 -3.35 7.23
CA VAL A 134 5.09 -2.46 6.13
C VAL A 134 4.94 -3.16 4.78
N GLY A 135 5.43 -4.40 4.66
CA GLY A 135 5.30 -5.19 3.44
C GLY A 135 3.85 -5.43 3.04
N ILE A 136 2.98 -5.73 4.00
CA ILE A 136 1.54 -5.89 3.79
C ILE A 136 0.90 -4.56 3.42
N SER A 137 1.25 -3.46 4.10
CA SER A 137 0.76 -2.11 3.76
C SER A 137 1.06 -1.76 2.30
N TYR A 138 2.31 -1.89 1.86
CA TYR A 138 2.67 -1.62 0.46
C TYR A 138 1.94 -2.56 -0.52
N ALA A 139 1.76 -3.84 -0.17
CA ALA A 139 0.96 -4.77 -0.99
C ALA A 139 -0.51 -4.34 -1.07
N TYR A 140 -1.09 -3.91 0.06
CA TYR A 140 -2.46 -3.43 0.20
C TYR A 140 -2.75 -2.28 -0.77
N LEU A 141 -1.81 -1.34 -0.91
CA LEU A 141 -1.91 -0.23 -1.87
C LEU A 141 -1.81 -0.67 -3.33
N MET A 142 -1.05 -1.73 -3.63
CA MET A 142 -0.69 -2.11 -4.99
C MET A 142 -1.63 -3.14 -5.64
N VAL A 143 -2.24 -4.04 -4.87
CA VAL A 143 -2.96 -5.20 -5.41
C VAL A 143 -4.06 -4.80 -6.39
N VAL A 144 -4.96 -3.90 -6.01
CA VAL A 144 -6.10 -3.51 -6.87
C VAL A 144 -5.65 -2.67 -8.06
N PRO A 145 -4.83 -1.61 -7.90
CA PRO A 145 -4.35 -0.81 -9.03
C PRO A 145 -3.59 -1.64 -10.08
N LEU A 146 -2.73 -2.57 -9.66
CA LEU A 146 -2.00 -3.42 -10.61
C LEU A 146 -2.90 -4.47 -11.26
N THR A 147 -3.90 -4.99 -10.54
CA THR A 147 -4.92 -5.88 -11.11
C THR A 147 -5.71 -5.17 -12.21
N ILE A 148 -6.05 -3.88 -12.03
CA ILE A 148 -6.69 -3.06 -13.07
C ILE A 148 -5.81 -2.99 -14.33
N LEU A 149 -4.51 -2.74 -14.18
CA LEU A 149 -3.59 -2.67 -15.33
C LEU A 149 -3.48 -4.02 -16.04
N GLU A 150 -3.43 -5.13 -15.29
CA GLU A 150 -3.42 -6.50 -15.84
C GLU A 150 -4.66 -6.79 -16.66
N MET A 151 -5.84 -6.50 -16.09
CA MET A 151 -7.12 -6.72 -16.76
C MET A 151 -7.25 -5.89 -18.04
N LYS A 152 -6.76 -4.64 -18.04
CA LYS A 152 -6.74 -3.81 -19.26
C LYS A 152 -5.75 -4.31 -20.30
N LYS A 153 -4.62 -4.89 -19.89
CA LYS A 153 -3.65 -5.51 -20.81
C LYS A 153 -4.25 -6.72 -21.50
N ASN A 154 -4.97 -7.57 -20.77
CA ASN A 154 -5.56 -8.81 -21.32
C ASN A 154 -6.81 -8.57 -22.19
N LYS A 155 -7.40 -7.37 -22.13
CA LYS A 155 -8.53 -6.96 -23.00
C LYS A 155 -8.09 -6.34 -24.34
N LYS A 156 -6.79 -6.04 -24.50
CA LYS A 156 -6.21 -5.50 -25.73
C LYS A 156 -5.53 -6.61 -26.52
#